data_AF-A0A660WM07-F1
#
_entry.id   AF-A0A660WM07-F1
#
_cell.length_a   1.000
_cell.length_b   1.000
_cell.length_c   1.000
_cell.angle_alpha   90.00
_cell.angle_beta   90.00
_cell.angle_gamma   90.00
#
_symmetry.space_group_name_H-M   'P 1'
#
loop_
_entity.id
_entity.type
_entity.pdbx_description
1 polymer ?
#
loop_
_entity_poly.entity_id
_entity_poly.type
_entity_poly.pdbx_seq_one_letter_code
_entity_poly.pdbx_strand_id
1 'polypeptide(L)'
;SLKRDYIIWEGEKIYYPGWEGGGLFMQYLPGIFLDEEGTKMKESARAFARAQIKHKDALGYPIWGWSACEAPDGRYLGWGTLEDEVITPHASLLAIEDFPVEVIANLKELERLGVRAPLVEDGKEYNFGFRDSYNVRTGEISEKYLILDQAMLFLSLANFLTEGFIRNTFSSNPIIQAGLKVLRDNY
;
A
#
# COMPACT_ATOMS: atom_id res chain seq x y z
N SER A 1 -25.46 -15.20 2.52
CA SER A 1 -24.39 -14.17 2.56
C SER A 1 -23.06 -14.82 2.87
N LEU A 2 -22.00 -14.53 2.13
CA LEU A 2 -20.65 -14.91 2.53
C LEU A 2 -20.33 -14.22 3.86
N LYS A 3 -20.14 -14.99 4.92
CA LYS A 3 -19.73 -14.47 6.23
C LYS A 3 -18.29 -14.01 6.09
N ARG A 4 -18.05 -12.71 6.23
CA ARG A 4 -16.71 -12.12 6.21
C ARG A 4 -16.26 -11.90 7.65
N ASP A 5 -15.06 -12.36 7.97
CA ASP A 5 -14.49 -12.22 9.29
C ASP A 5 -13.83 -10.83 9.45
N TYR A 6 -13.98 -10.27 10.63
CA TYR A 6 -13.41 -8.97 10.99
C TYR A 6 -12.57 -9.13 12.25
N ILE A 7 -11.57 -8.25 12.38
CA ILE A 7 -10.80 -8.07 13.61
C ILE A 7 -10.87 -6.60 14.04
N ILE A 8 -10.56 -6.34 15.31
CA ILE A 8 -10.29 -5.00 15.81
C ILE A 8 -8.77 -4.86 15.93
N TRP A 9 -8.19 -3.89 15.22
CA TRP A 9 -6.75 -3.63 15.22
C TRP A 9 -6.52 -2.12 15.34
N GLU A 10 -5.74 -1.68 16.31
CA GLU A 10 -5.55 -0.25 16.66
C GLU A 10 -6.87 0.54 16.81
N GLY A 11 -7.88 -0.13 17.39
CA GLY A 11 -9.22 0.42 17.60
C GLY A 11 -10.09 0.55 16.34
N GLU A 12 -9.60 0.08 15.19
CA GLU A 12 -10.32 0.10 13.91
C GLU A 12 -10.89 -1.29 13.59
N LYS A 13 -12.10 -1.33 13.03
CA LYS A 13 -12.71 -2.58 12.57
C LYS A 13 -12.32 -2.84 11.12
N ILE A 14 -11.53 -3.89 10.89
CA ILE A 14 -10.97 -4.22 9.58
C ILE A 14 -11.32 -5.65 9.17
N TYR A 15 -11.40 -5.92 7.87
CA TYR A 15 -11.54 -7.26 7.35
C TYR A 15 -10.26 -8.09 7.57
N TYR A 16 -10.44 -9.34 7.99
CA TYR A 16 -9.39 -10.35 7.97
C TYR A 16 -9.17 -10.85 6.52
N PRO A 17 -7.93 -11.14 6.07
CA PRO A 17 -6.66 -11.11 6.80
C PRO A 17 -5.83 -9.86 6.46
N GLY A 18 -6.21 -8.65 6.88
CA GLY A 18 -5.45 -7.42 6.54
C GLY A 18 -3.95 -7.50 6.80
N TRP A 19 -3.53 -7.58 8.08
CA TRP A 19 -2.10 -7.67 8.45
C TRP A 19 -1.49 -9.00 8.05
N GLU A 20 -2.12 -10.12 8.45
CA GLU A 20 -1.61 -11.47 8.17
C GLU A 20 -1.53 -11.78 6.67
N GLY A 21 -2.45 -11.27 5.86
CA GLY A 21 -2.43 -11.47 4.41
C GLY A 21 -1.35 -10.66 3.69
N GLY A 22 -0.64 -9.81 4.42
CA GLY A 22 0.48 -9.02 3.92
C GLY A 22 0.19 -7.53 3.77
N GLY A 23 -0.70 -6.96 4.57
CA GLY A 23 -0.76 -5.51 4.81
C GLY A 23 -1.57 -4.72 3.78
N LEU A 24 -1.19 -3.47 3.50
CA LEU A 24 -2.05 -2.55 2.75
C LEU A 24 -2.32 -2.99 1.32
N PHE A 25 -1.41 -3.71 0.65
CA PHE A 25 -1.70 -4.22 -0.70
C PHE A 25 -2.97 -5.09 -0.71
N MET A 26 -3.20 -5.91 0.33
CA MET A 26 -4.35 -6.81 0.38
C MET A 26 -5.70 -6.08 0.35
N GLN A 27 -5.75 -4.85 0.86
CA GLN A 27 -6.99 -4.08 0.92
C GLN A 27 -7.08 -2.99 -0.14
N TYR A 28 -5.96 -2.49 -0.65
CA TYR A 28 -5.94 -1.36 -1.58
C TYR A 28 -5.64 -1.72 -3.04
N LEU A 29 -5.04 -2.90 -3.33
CA LEU A 29 -4.70 -3.28 -4.70
C LEU A 29 -5.92 -3.24 -5.65
N PRO A 30 -7.12 -3.74 -5.29
CA PRO A 30 -8.29 -3.64 -6.17
C PRO A 30 -8.68 -2.19 -6.46
N GLY A 31 -8.54 -1.29 -5.48
CA GLY A 31 -8.83 0.14 -5.58
C GLY A 31 -8.00 0.89 -6.62
N ILE A 32 -6.91 0.32 -7.13
CA ILE A 32 -6.18 0.89 -8.29
C ILE A 32 -7.04 0.81 -9.56
N PHE A 33 -7.87 -0.23 -9.69
CA PHE A 33 -8.60 -0.55 -10.92
C PHE A 33 -10.11 -0.39 -10.79
N LEU A 34 -10.65 -0.60 -9.59
CA LEU A 34 -12.07 -0.55 -9.29
C LEU A 34 -12.39 0.67 -8.41
N ASP A 35 -13.50 1.34 -8.71
CA ASP A 35 -14.04 2.32 -7.78
C ASP A 35 -14.79 1.61 -6.64
N GLU A 36 -14.15 1.55 -5.48
CA GLU A 36 -14.68 0.91 -4.29
C GLU A 36 -15.39 1.90 -3.36
N GLU A 37 -15.55 3.17 -3.75
CA GLU A 37 -16.20 4.18 -2.92
C GLU A 37 -17.60 3.75 -2.44
N GLY A 38 -17.90 3.98 -1.17
CA GLY A 38 -19.16 3.55 -0.54
C GLY A 38 -19.30 2.04 -0.31
N THR A 39 -18.29 1.23 -0.62
CA THR A 39 -18.30 -0.21 -0.32
C THR A 39 -17.69 -0.53 1.05
N LYS A 40 -18.08 -1.66 1.64
CA LYS A 40 -17.46 -2.17 2.88
C LYS A 40 -15.97 -2.48 2.71
N MET A 41 -15.51 -2.79 1.49
CA MET A 41 -14.09 -3.04 1.22
C MET A 41 -13.29 -1.74 1.37
N LYS A 42 -13.78 -0.64 0.78
CA LYS A 42 -13.18 0.69 0.96
C LYS A 42 -13.23 1.19 2.40
N GLU A 43 -14.33 0.95 3.10
CA GLU A 43 -14.43 1.26 4.54
C GLU A 43 -13.33 0.53 5.33
N SER A 44 -13.15 -0.78 5.08
CA SER A 44 -12.10 -1.57 5.70
C SER A 44 -10.70 -1.07 5.34
N ALA A 45 -10.44 -0.79 4.06
CA ALA A 45 -9.14 -0.31 3.59
C ALA A 45 -8.75 1.00 4.28
N ARG A 46 -9.67 1.97 4.34
CA ARG A 46 -9.49 3.23 5.06
C ARG A 46 -9.25 3.04 6.55
N ALA A 47 -10.02 2.15 7.17
CA ALA A 47 -9.86 1.80 8.57
C ALA A 47 -8.48 1.18 8.83
N PHE A 48 -7.99 0.32 7.92
CA PHE A 48 -6.69 -0.31 8.05
C PHE A 48 -5.51 0.65 7.83
N ALA A 49 -5.60 1.57 6.88
CA ALA A 49 -4.60 2.65 6.73
C ALA A 49 -4.55 3.57 7.96
N ARG A 50 -5.72 3.98 8.49
CA ARG A 50 -5.78 4.71 9.78
C ARG A 50 -5.15 3.93 10.92
N ALA A 51 -5.42 2.63 10.99
CA ALA A 51 -4.85 1.77 12.02
C ALA A 51 -3.32 1.72 11.91
N GLN A 52 -2.75 1.63 10.71
CA GLN A 52 -1.30 1.71 10.52
C GLN A 52 -0.72 3.07 10.93
N ILE A 53 -1.40 4.18 10.62
CA ILE A 53 -0.96 5.51 11.07
C ILE A 53 -0.93 5.58 12.62
N LYS A 54 -1.95 5.06 13.30
CA LYS A 54 -1.97 4.95 14.77
C LYS A 54 -0.88 4.02 15.30
N HIS A 55 -0.64 2.90 14.62
CA HIS A 55 0.40 1.95 14.98
C HIS A 55 1.79 2.59 14.94
N LYS A 56 2.08 3.38 13.89
CA LYS A 56 3.29 4.20 13.80
C LYS A 56 3.43 5.12 15.02
N ASP A 57 2.37 5.83 15.38
CA ASP A 57 2.40 6.74 16.53
C ASP A 57 2.64 5.99 17.85
N ALA A 58 2.02 4.82 18.03
CA ALA A 58 2.21 3.97 19.20
C ALA A 58 3.64 3.43 19.32
N LEU A 59 4.29 3.12 18.19
CA LEU A 59 5.70 2.69 18.13
C LEU A 59 6.69 3.87 18.19
N GLY A 60 6.22 5.11 18.07
CA GLY A 60 7.07 6.30 18.00
C GLY A 60 7.88 6.39 16.71
N TYR A 61 7.41 5.77 15.63
CA TYR A 61 8.11 5.74 14.35
C TYR A 61 7.86 7.03 13.53
N PRO A 62 8.85 7.47 12.73
CA PRO A 62 8.70 8.67 11.92
C PRO A 62 7.87 8.40 10.63
N ILE A 63 7.76 7.14 10.23
CA ILE A 63 7.15 6.70 8.97
C ILE A 63 6.22 5.49 9.17
N TRP A 64 5.27 5.29 8.26
CA TRP A 64 4.34 4.15 8.23
C TRP A 64 4.23 3.54 6.84
N GLY A 65 3.64 2.34 6.76
CA GLY A 65 3.37 1.64 5.51
C GLY A 65 3.82 0.19 5.56
N TRP A 66 3.04 -0.65 6.25
CA TRP A 66 3.28 -2.09 6.33
C TRP A 66 2.51 -2.81 5.24
N SER A 67 3.26 -3.50 4.37
CA SER A 67 2.76 -4.30 3.27
C SER A 67 3.83 -5.31 2.87
N ALA A 68 3.43 -6.36 2.15
CA ALA A 68 4.37 -7.33 1.61
C ALA A 68 5.40 -6.63 0.72
N CYS A 69 6.68 -6.88 0.97
CA CYS A 69 7.81 -6.27 0.29
C CYS A 69 9.06 -7.12 0.49
N GLU A 70 10.15 -6.81 -0.22
CA GLU A 70 11.47 -7.25 0.16
C GLU A 70 11.99 -6.45 1.37
N ALA A 71 12.42 -7.13 2.42
CA ALA A 71 13.14 -6.54 3.54
C ALA A 71 14.60 -6.20 3.17
N PRO A 72 15.27 -5.28 3.91
CA PRO A 72 16.66 -4.93 3.62
C PRO A 72 17.65 -6.09 3.72
N ASP A 73 17.32 -7.16 4.45
CA ASP A 73 18.13 -8.37 4.55
C ASP A 73 17.91 -9.38 3.41
N GLY A 74 17.10 -9.02 2.40
CA GLY A 74 16.85 -9.80 1.21
C GLY A 74 15.67 -10.78 1.30
N ARG A 75 15.06 -10.94 2.48
CA ARG A 75 13.87 -11.79 2.65
C ARG A 75 12.64 -11.12 2.03
N TYR A 76 11.71 -11.93 1.54
CA TYR A 76 10.38 -11.43 1.17
C TYR A 76 9.44 -11.53 2.38
N LEU A 77 8.91 -10.40 2.83
CA LEU A 77 7.87 -10.31 3.83
C LEU A 77 6.51 -10.36 3.14
N GLY A 78 5.60 -11.17 3.64
CA GLY A 78 4.31 -11.45 3.03
C GLY A 78 3.37 -12.10 4.04
N TRP A 79 2.72 -13.19 3.63
CA TRP A 79 1.72 -13.85 4.46
C TRP A 79 2.28 -14.26 5.83
N GLY A 80 1.77 -13.65 6.89
CA GLY A 80 2.12 -13.93 8.28
C GLY A 80 3.54 -13.53 8.68
N THR A 81 4.27 -12.79 7.83
CA THR A 81 5.69 -12.47 8.04
C THR A 81 6.02 -10.98 8.01
N LEU A 82 5.01 -10.09 8.06
CA LEU A 82 5.28 -8.67 8.23
C LEU A 82 5.97 -8.40 9.57
N GLU A 83 6.92 -7.47 9.56
CA GLU A 83 7.73 -7.05 10.70
C GLU A 83 7.47 -5.57 10.97
N ASP A 84 7.34 -5.19 12.24
CA ASP A 84 7.06 -3.80 12.61
C ASP A 84 8.19 -2.87 12.14
N GLU A 85 9.42 -3.37 12.13
CA GLU A 85 10.61 -2.60 11.77
C GLU A 85 10.70 -2.28 10.28
N VAL A 86 10.01 -3.01 9.41
CA VAL A 86 10.17 -2.90 7.96
C VAL A 86 8.99 -2.14 7.35
N ILE A 87 9.29 -0.96 6.80
CA ILE A 87 8.32 -0.05 6.20
C ILE A 87 8.57 0.02 4.70
N THR A 88 7.51 -0.09 3.90
CA THR A 88 7.58 0.00 2.44
C THR A 88 6.84 1.22 1.88
N PRO A 89 7.47 2.04 1.02
CA PRO A 89 6.88 3.28 0.49
C PRO A 89 5.57 3.06 -0.27
N HIS A 90 5.47 1.98 -1.05
CA HIS A 90 4.28 1.71 -1.88
C HIS A 90 3.02 1.53 -1.03
N ALA A 91 3.15 0.99 0.18
CA ALA A 91 2.03 0.73 1.08
C ALA A 91 1.30 2.01 1.46
N SER A 92 2.04 3.04 1.88
CA SER A 92 1.43 4.33 2.21
C SER A 92 0.83 4.99 0.96
N LEU A 93 1.50 4.89 -0.20
CA LEU A 93 1.03 5.54 -1.42
C LEU A 93 -0.26 4.94 -1.99
N LEU A 94 -0.52 3.64 -1.76
CA LEU A 94 -1.81 3.02 -2.08
C LEU A 94 -3.01 3.75 -1.44
N ALA A 95 -2.80 4.43 -0.32
CA ALA A 95 -3.84 5.14 0.42
C ALA A 95 -3.94 6.65 0.08
N ILE A 96 -3.21 7.15 -0.93
CA ILE A 96 -3.07 8.58 -1.20
C ILE A 96 -4.40 9.31 -1.52
N GLU A 97 -5.36 8.63 -2.16
CA GLU A 97 -6.67 9.22 -2.45
C GLU A 97 -7.54 9.40 -1.19
N ASP A 98 -7.22 8.68 -0.11
CA ASP A 98 -7.94 8.75 1.17
C ASP A 98 -7.24 9.64 2.20
N PHE A 99 -5.90 9.60 2.24
CA PHE A 99 -5.08 10.28 3.25
C PHE A 99 -3.93 11.07 2.59
N PRO A 100 -4.22 12.02 1.68
CA PRO A 100 -3.18 12.67 0.88
C PRO A 100 -2.17 13.44 1.73
N VAL A 101 -2.61 14.05 2.84
CA VAL A 101 -1.72 14.84 3.72
C VAL A 101 -0.74 13.92 4.44
N GLU A 102 -1.24 12.83 5.02
CA GLU A 102 -0.46 11.86 5.79
C GLU A 102 0.50 11.09 4.88
N VAL A 103 0.05 10.72 3.68
CA VAL A 103 0.89 10.03 2.68
C VAL A 103 2.00 10.94 2.16
N ILE A 104 1.69 12.19 1.78
CA ILE A 104 2.72 13.12 1.29
C ILE A 104 3.75 13.41 2.40
N ALA A 105 3.31 13.58 3.66
CA ALA A 105 4.22 13.75 4.78
C ALA A 105 5.14 12.53 4.96
N ASN A 106 4.57 11.32 4.88
CA ASN A 106 5.32 10.07 4.99
C ASN A 106 6.37 9.90 3.90
N LEU A 107 6.02 10.17 2.64
CA LEU A 107 6.94 10.05 1.51
C LEU A 107 8.08 11.06 1.58
N LYS A 108 7.82 12.28 2.06
CA LYS A 108 8.88 13.27 2.32
C LYS A 108 9.85 12.80 3.39
N GLU A 109 9.34 12.16 4.44
CA GLU A 109 10.20 11.63 5.49
C GLU A 109 11.01 10.42 5.01
N LEU A 110 10.41 9.51 4.24
CA LEU A 110 11.13 8.43 3.54
C LEU A 110 12.24 8.97 2.63
N GLU A 111 11.98 10.05 1.88
CA GLU A 111 12.99 10.72 1.06
C GLU A 111 14.10 11.34 1.92
N ARG A 112 13.76 11.97 3.05
CA ARG A 112 14.74 12.51 4.01
C ARG A 112 15.62 11.43 4.64
N LEU A 113 15.07 10.23 4.84
CA LEU A 113 15.79 9.05 5.33
C LEU A 113 16.65 8.37 4.24
N GLY A 114 16.61 8.86 3.00
CA GLY A 114 17.45 8.35 1.91
C GLY A 114 16.85 7.15 1.17
N VAL A 115 15.60 6.77 1.44
CA VAL A 115 14.94 5.59 0.82
C VAL A 115 14.75 5.75 -0.69
N ARG A 116 14.93 6.96 -1.23
CA ARG A 116 14.90 7.26 -2.67
C ARG A 116 16.29 7.38 -3.31
N ALA A 117 17.35 7.02 -2.57
CA ALA A 117 18.70 7.04 -3.10
C ALA A 117 18.85 6.01 -4.24
N PRO A 118 19.56 6.37 -5.33
CA PRO A 118 19.81 5.45 -6.42
C PRO A 118 20.52 4.16 -5.96
N LEU A 119 20.22 3.04 -6.62
CA LEU A 119 20.99 1.82 -6.47
C LEU A 119 22.28 1.94 -7.28
N VAL A 120 23.41 1.60 -6.66
CA VAL A 120 24.69 1.50 -7.37
C VAL A 120 25.10 0.03 -7.43
N GLU A 121 25.12 -0.54 -8.63
CA GLU A 121 25.53 -1.92 -8.89
C GLU A 121 26.59 -1.93 -10.01
N ASP A 122 27.75 -2.56 -9.75
CA ASP A 122 28.89 -2.59 -10.68
C ASP A 122 29.31 -1.22 -11.24
N GLY A 123 29.23 -0.17 -10.40
CA GLY A 123 29.56 1.21 -10.77
C GLY A 123 28.53 1.89 -11.67
N LYS A 124 27.36 1.27 -11.90
CA LYS A 124 26.22 1.86 -12.61
C LYS A 124 25.15 2.29 -11.63
N GLU A 125 24.58 3.46 -11.90
CA GLU A 125 23.49 4.01 -11.11
C GLU A 125 22.13 3.65 -11.72
N TYR A 126 21.23 3.12 -10.90
CA TYR A 126 19.85 2.80 -11.24
C TYR A 126 18.91 3.60 -10.33
N ASN A 127 18.18 4.54 -10.93
CA ASN A 127 17.25 5.40 -10.22
C ASN A 127 15.82 5.15 -10.72
N PHE A 128 15.09 4.32 -9.98
CA PHE A 128 13.69 4.01 -10.26
C PHE A 128 12.74 4.59 -9.19
N GLY A 129 13.22 5.53 -8.37
CA GLY A 129 12.45 6.14 -7.29
C GLY A 129 12.73 5.51 -5.95
N PHE A 130 11.69 5.22 -5.18
CA PHE A 130 11.85 4.64 -3.85
C PHE A 130 12.34 3.20 -3.93
N ARG A 131 13.26 2.83 -3.04
CA ARG A 131 13.64 1.44 -2.76
C ARG A 131 12.51 0.70 -2.08
N ASP A 132 12.58 -0.63 -2.11
CA ASP A 132 11.43 -1.47 -1.75
C ASP A 132 11.01 -1.32 -0.29
N SER A 133 11.97 -1.15 0.61
CA SER A 133 11.70 -0.98 2.03
C SER A 133 12.84 -0.29 2.78
N TYR A 134 12.54 0.07 4.02
CA TYR A 134 13.43 0.65 4.99
C TYR A 134 13.23 -0.01 6.35
N ASN A 135 14.32 -0.38 7.02
CA ASN A 135 14.27 -0.88 8.39
C ASN A 135 14.48 0.30 9.36
N VAL A 136 13.44 0.67 10.11
CA VAL A 136 13.48 1.84 11.02
C VAL A 136 14.41 1.67 12.22
N ARG A 137 14.81 0.43 12.52
CA ARG A 137 15.70 0.12 13.64
C ARG A 137 17.17 0.17 13.23
N THR A 138 17.51 -0.39 12.07
CA THR A 138 18.91 -0.46 11.58
C THR A 138 19.27 0.71 10.68
N GLY A 139 18.28 1.36 10.06
CA GLY A 139 18.48 2.37 9.04
C GLY A 139 18.83 1.81 7.67
N GLU A 140 18.79 0.48 7.50
CA GLU A 140 19.08 -0.18 6.24
C GLU A 140 17.95 0.02 5.23
N ILE A 141 18.33 0.12 3.96
CA ILE A 141 17.42 0.31 2.83
C ILE A 141 17.54 -0.94 1.96
N SER A 142 16.41 -1.43 1.45
CA SER A 142 16.39 -2.53 0.48
C SER A 142 17.35 -2.29 -0.68
N GLU A 143 18.12 -3.32 -1.02
CA GLU A 143 19.01 -3.32 -2.18
C GLU A 143 18.27 -3.58 -3.51
N LYS A 144 16.94 -3.56 -3.54
CA LYS A 144 16.15 -3.80 -4.76
C LYS A 144 15.11 -2.73 -5.04
N TYR A 145 14.55 -2.88 -6.24
CA TYR A 145 13.28 -2.30 -6.65
C TYR A 145 12.39 -3.47 -7.05
N LEU A 146 11.28 -3.71 -6.35
CA LEU A 146 10.33 -4.73 -6.78
C LEU A 146 9.38 -4.12 -7.82
N ILE A 147 9.33 -4.71 -9.03
CA ILE A 147 8.52 -4.17 -10.13
C ILE A 147 7.02 -4.09 -9.77
N LEU A 148 6.53 -5.04 -8.98
CA LEU A 148 5.15 -5.07 -8.51
C LEU A 148 4.84 -3.84 -7.65
N ASP A 149 5.70 -3.56 -6.68
CA ASP A 149 5.53 -2.46 -5.71
C ASP A 149 5.69 -1.11 -6.41
N GLN A 150 6.65 -1.02 -7.34
CA GLN A 150 6.83 0.16 -8.18
C GLN A 150 5.63 0.43 -9.09
N ALA A 151 5.02 -0.62 -9.65
CA ALA A 151 3.82 -0.47 -10.46
C ALA A 151 2.63 0.00 -9.61
N MET A 152 2.44 -0.57 -8.42
CA MET A 152 1.38 -0.13 -7.50
C MET A 152 1.57 1.33 -7.08
N LEU A 153 2.81 1.71 -6.75
CA LEU A 153 3.19 3.07 -6.41
C LEU A 153 2.84 4.03 -7.56
N PHE A 154 3.34 3.73 -8.76
CA PHE A 154 3.11 4.56 -9.95
C PHE A 154 1.62 4.69 -10.30
N LEU A 155 0.87 3.59 -10.33
CA LEU A 155 -0.54 3.59 -10.73
C LEU A 155 -1.43 4.32 -9.72
N SER A 156 -1.13 4.18 -8.41
CA SER A 156 -1.87 4.88 -7.36
C SER A 156 -1.64 6.40 -7.45
N LEU A 157 -0.40 6.82 -7.67
CA LEU A 157 -0.08 8.24 -7.90
C LEU A 157 -0.73 8.76 -9.18
N ALA A 158 -0.69 7.98 -10.26
CA ALA A 158 -1.31 8.35 -11.52
C ALA A 158 -2.81 8.58 -11.33
N ASN A 159 -3.53 7.65 -10.68
CA ASN A 159 -4.94 7.83 -10.35
C ASN A 159 -5.18 9.13 -9.56
N PHE A 160 -4.41 9.37 -8.50
CA PHE A 160 -4.57 10.58 -7.69
C PHE A 160 -4.36 11.88 -8.50
N LEU A 161 -3.33 11.92 -9.35
CA LEU A 161 -3.01 13.12 -10.14
C LEU A 161 -3.91 13.32 -11.36
N THR A 162 -4.62 12.28 -11.81
CA THR A 162 -5.40 12.29 -13.05
C THR A 162 -6.87 11.93 -12.81
N GLU A 163 -7.35 12.14 -11.59
CA GLU A 163 -8.75 11.95 -11.20
C GLU A 163 -9.28 10.55 -11.58
N GLY A 164 -8.48 9.53 -11.28
CA GLY A 164 -8.83 8.12 -11.47
C GLY A 164 -8.70 7.60 -12.91
N PHE A 165 -7.82 8.16 -13.74
CA PHE A 165 -7.67 7.76 -15.15
C PHE A 165 -7.57 6.23 -15.37
N ILE A 166 -6.80 5.51 -14.54
CA ILE A 166 -6.63 4.06 -14.66
C ILE A 166 -7.96 3.35 -14.34
N ARG A 167 -8.62 3.74 -13.25
CA ARG A 167 -9.95 3.22 -12.87
C ARG A 167 -10.99 3.46 -13.95
N ASN A 168 -11.03 4.67 -14.52
CA ASN A 168 -11.96 5.06 -15.57
C ASN A 168 -11.71 4.27 -16.86
N THR A 169 -10.44 4.10 -17.23
CA THR A 169 -10.05 3.31 -18.40
C THR A 169 -10.43 1.84 -18.22
N PHE A 170 -10.10 1.24 -17.07
CA PHE A 170 -10.44 -0.15 -16.76
C PHE A 170 -11.96 -0.36 -16.76
N SER A 171 -12.69 0.54 -16.10
CA SER A 171 -14.15 0.47 -15.99
C SER A 171 -14.85 0.72 -17.32
N SER A 172 -14.24 1.39 -18.31
CA SER A 172 -14.87 1.60 -19.62
C SER A 172 -15.04 0.32 -20.45
N ASN A 173 -14.33 -0.77 -20.09
CA ASN A 173 -14.39 -2.03 -20.82
C ASN A 173 -15.78 -2.71 -20.66
N PRO A 174 -16.45 -3.11 -21.76
CA PRO A 174 -17.76 -3.76 -21.71
C PRO A 174 -17.83 -5.03 -20.83
N ILE A 175 -16.74 -5.79 -20.76
CA ILE A 175 -16.65 -6.99 -19.92
C ILE A 175 -16.68 -6.61 -18.43
N ILE A 176 -15.94 -5.56 -18.05
CA ILE A 176 -15.91 -5.05 -16.68
C ILE A 176 -17.28 -4.48 -16.30
N GLN A 177 -17.91 -3.71 -17.20
CA GLN A 177 -19.26 -3.18 -17.00
C GLN A 177 -20.29 -4.30 -16.79
N ALA A 178 -20.23 -5.38 -17.58
CA ALA A 178 -21.09 -6.54 -17.39
C ALA A 178 -20.87 -7.20 -16.03
N GLY A 179 -19.61 -7.39 -15.61
CA GLY A 179 -19.26 -7.95 -14.31
C GLY A 179 -19.76 -7.10 -13.13
N LEU A 180 -19.59 -5.78 -13.20
CA LEU A 180 -20.03 -4.86 -12.14
C LEU A 180 -21.56 -4.87 -11.94
N LYS A 181 -22.34 -5.03 -13.02
CA LYS A 181 -23.80 -5.17 -12.93
C LYS A 181 -24.19 -6.41 -12.14
N VAL A 182 -23.58 -7.56 -12.46
CA VAL A 182 -23.82 -8.81 -11.72
C VAL A 182 -23.49 -8.66 -10.25
N LEU A 183 -22.40 -7.97 -9.89
CA LEU A 183 -22.06 -7.74 -8.49
C LEU A 183 -23.12 -6.88 -7.80
N ARG A 184 -23.50 -5.73 -8.38
CA ARG A 184 -24.50 -4.83 -7.78
C ARG A 184 -25.86 -5.49 -7.58
N ASP A 185 -26.29 -6.34 -8.50
CA ASP A 185 -27.59 -7.04 -8.40
C ASP A 185 -27.60 -8.14 -7.32
N ASN A 186 -26.42 -8.54 -6.81
CA ASN A 186 -26.24 -9.63 -5.84
C ASN A 186 -25.72 -9.16 -4.46
N TYR A 187 -25.65 -7.85 -4.21
CA TYR A 187 -25.23 -7.26 -2.92
C TYR A 187 -26.30 -6.39 -2.28
#